data_AF-A0A5C7KXJ0-F1
#
_entry.id   AF-A0A5C7KXJ0-F1
#
_cell.length_a   1.000
_cell.length_b   1.000
_cell.length_c   1.000
_cell.angle_alpha   90.00
_cell.angle_beta   90.00
_cell.angle_gamma   90.00
#
_symmetry.space_group_name_H-M   'P 1'
#
loop_
_entity.id
_entity.type
_entity.pdbx_description
1 polymer ?
#
loop_
_entity_poly.entity_id
_entity_poly.type
_entity_poly.pdbx_seq_one_letter_code
_entity_poly.pdbx_strand_id
1 'polypeptide(L)'
;MSGQPAARVGDMHTCPMVTGVVPHVGGPILPPGELTCLIGGMPAARMGDMLTCVGPPDTIIKGAFPTPIGKKPAARMTDQTVHGGVIVLGFPTVLIGLSGTTGNVHAGTATCQNMAAGRNPPPGSTDGSGNPLQSNTAGQSYNNCGIETARQVINHAGGNATQEGLMSQAIASGNASQPAIGSVQGGGGGASTPGAGGITVTAQNQAWFSGGTSDVQQANILSQNGIPASTIPATPTGAQLSQYEEAMSQGRAVLSGGDVSGLPGWNGQAGSHAVLITGYEYDDNGNLTHVIYNDTGLGVCGQRITAAQFQNFMNIEANNIIARGGTPFGAAVTTNPVW
;
A
#
# COMPACT_ATOMS: atom_id res chain seq x y z
N MET A 1 4.75 6.54 -26.62
CA MET A 1 3.52 6.16 -25.92
C MET A 1 2.88 4.98 -26.64
N SER A 2 3.04 3.78 -26.08
CA SER A 2 2.50 2.50 -26.58
C SER A 2 1.04 2.30 -26.13
N GLY A 3 0.14 3.18 -26.56
CA GLY A 3 -1.29 3.03 -26.26
C GLY A 3 -1.90 1.83 -26.99
N GLN A 4 -2.75 1.05 -26.32
CA GLN A 4 -3.55 -0.01 -26.94
C GLN A 4 -5.03 0.42 -27.05
N PRO A 5 -5.77 -0.04 -28.06
CA PRO A 5 -7.20 0.25 -28.18
C PRO A 5 -7.99 -0.08 -26.91
N ALA A 6 -8.79 0.86 -26.42
CA ALA A 6 -9.60 0.68 -25.22
C ALA A 6 -10.71 -0.35 -25.45
N ALA A 7 -10.88 -1.29 -24.52
CA ALA A 7 -11.92 -2.31 -24.60
C ALA A 7 -13.25 -1.81 -24.03
N ARG A 8 -14.35 -2.38 -24.52
CA ARG A 8 -15.72 -1.96 -24.23
C ARG A 8 -16.64 -3.16 -24.17
N VAL A 9 -17.82 -2.96 -23.60
CA VAL A 9 -18.90 -3.94 -23.70
C VAL A 9 -19.14 -4.32 -25.16
N GLY A 10 -19.18 -5.62 -25.44
CA GLY A 10 -19.32 -6.17 -26.79
C GLY A 10 -18.00 -6.49 -27.52
N ASP A 11 -16.85 -5.96 -27.09
CA ASP A 11 -15.57 -6.34 -27.68
C ASP A 11 -15.22 -7.80 -27.33
N MET A 12 -14.58 -8.52 -28.25
CA MET A 12 -14.40 -9.98 -28.16
C MET A 12 -13.12 -10.37 -27.42
N HIS A 13 -13.12 -11.55 -26.80
CA HIS A 13 -11.91 -12.22 -26.30
C HIS A 13 -11.72 -13.61 -26.92
N THR A 14 -10.51 -14.15 -26.79
CA THR A 14 -10.20 -15.56 -27.06
C THR A 14 -9.98 -16.29 -25.73
N CYS A 15 -10.41 -17.55 -25.63
CA CYS A 15 -10.26 -18.35 -24.42
C CYS A 15 -9.57 -19.69 -24.74
N PRO A 16 -8.37 -19.97 -24.21
CA PRO A 16 -7.64 -21.21 -24.47
C PRO A 16 -7.98 -22.35 -23.49
N MET A 17 -8.74 -22.07 -22.41
CA MET A 17 -9.08 -23.06 -21.40
C MET A 17 -9.92 -24.22 -21.97
N VAL A 18 -9.82 -25.37 -21.33
CA VAL A 18 -10.56 -26.59 -21.70
C VAL A 18 -11.17 -27.16 -20.42
N THR A 19 -12.48 -27.47 -20.47
CA THR A 19 -13.14 -28.23 -19.40
C THR A 19 -13.25 -29.68 -19.82
N GLY A 20 -12.41 -30.54 -19.24
CA GLY A 20 -12.29 -31.95 -19.64
C GLY A 20 -11.76 -32.06 -21.07
N VAL A 21 -12.64 -32.41 -22.01
CA VAL A 21 -12.33 -32.50 -23.45
C VAL A 21 -12.99 -31.40 -24.28
N VAL A 22 -13.77 -30.51 -23.65
CA VAL A 22 -14.51 -29.45 -24.33
C VAL A 22 -13.70 -28.16 -24.31
N PRO A 23 -13.17 -27.69 -25.44
CA PRO A 23 -12.50 -26.40 -25.51
C PRO A 23 -13.50 -25.29 -25.22
N HIS A 24 -13.07 -24.30 -24.44
CA HIS A 24 -13.81 -23.07 -24.33
C HIS A 24 -13.74 -22.29 -25.65
N VAL A 25 -14.71 -21.40 -25.85
CA VAL A 25 -14.72 -20.45 -26.95
C VAL A 25 -14.99 -19.09 -26.37
N GLY A 26 -14.10 -18.13 -26.65
CA GLY A 26 -14.23 -16.77 -26.18
C GLY A 26 -15.41 -16.05 -26.83
N GLY A 27 -15.96 -15.08 -26.11
CA GLY A 27 -17.13 -14.30 -26.49
C GLY A 27 -16.99 -12.83 -26.10
N PRO A 28 -18.05 -12.02 -26.25
CA PRO A 28 -18.00 -10.60 -25.95
C PRO A 28 -17.88 -10.31 -24.45
N ILE A 29 -17.28 -9.17 -24.13
CA ILE A 29 -17.37 -8.54 -22.80
C ILE A 29 -18.85 -8.25 -22.49
N LEU A 30 -19.30 -8.69 -21.32
CA LEU A 30 -20.68 -8.60 -20.88
C LEU A 30 -21.01 -7.21 -20.30
N PRO A 31 -22.28 -6.77 -20.39
CA PRO A 31 -22.77 -5.64 -19.62
C PRO A 31 -22.60 -5.84 -18.09
N PRO A 32 -22.55 -4.77 -17.29
CA PRO A 32 -22.82 -3.38 -17.69
C PRO A 32 -21.59 -2.59 -18.17
N GLY A 33 -20.36 -3.06 -17.94
CA GLY A 33 -19.16 -2.21 -18.04
C GLY A 33 -19.25 -0.98 -17.11
N GLU A 34 -18.59 0.13 -17.46
CA GLU A 34 -18.77 1.42 -16.80
C GLU A 34 -19.74 2.31 -17.58
N LEU A 35 -20.97 2.43 -17.09
CA LEU A 35 -22.06 3.13 -17.78
C LEU A 35 -21.84 4.64 -17.89
N THR A 36 -21.06 5.25 -16.99
CA THR A 36 -20.80 6.70 -17.04
C THR A 36 -19.63 7.07 -17.95
N CYS A 37 -18.89 6.08 -18.47
CA CYS A 37 -17.76 6.30 -19.37
C CYS A 37 -17.99 5.55 -20.67
N LEU A 38 -18.38 6.29 -21.71
CA LEU A 38 -18.66 5.72 -23.02
C LEU A 38 -17.45 5.90 -23.95
N ILE A 39 -17.03 4.82 -24.59
CA ILE A 39 -15.96 4.83 -25.60
C ILE A 39 -16.59 4.42 -26.93
N GLY A 40 -16.56 5.32 -27.92
CA GLY A 40 -17.25 5.08 -29.19
C GLY A 40 -18.74 4.74 -29.02
N GLY A 41 -19.40 5.35 -28.02
CA GLY A 41 -20.82 5.16 -27.71
C GLY A 41 -21.18 3.93 -26.87
N MET A 42 -20.23 3.06 -26.53
CA MET A 42 -20.46 1.85 -25.73
C MET A 42 -19.82 1.99 -24.34
N PRO A 43 -20.39 1.39 -23.27
CA PRO A 43 -19.77 1.40 -21.94
C PRO A 43 -18.35 0.81 -21.97
N ALA A 44 -17.41 1.50 -21.32
CA ALA A 44 -16.02 1.08 -21.24
C ALA A 44 -15.87 -0.19 -20.38
N ALA A 45 -14.96 -1.07 -20.78
CA ALA A 45 -14.63 -2.27 -20.02
C ALA A 45 -13.46 -2.03 -19.07
N ARG A 46 -13.40 -2.80 -17.97
CA ARG A 46 -12.43 -2.67 -16.90
C ARG A 46 -12.00 -4.03 -16.37
N MET A 47 -10.90 -4.05 -15.63
CA MET A 47 -10.53 -5.20 -14.81
C MET A 47 -11.70 -5.64 -13.92
N GLY A 48 -11.97 -6.94 -13.89
CA GLY A 48 -13.07 -7.55 -13.15
C GLY A 48 -14.43 -7.57 -13.89
N ASP A 49 -14.56 -6.91 -15.06
CA ASP A 49 -15.76 -7.10 -15.87
C ASP A 49 -15.78 -8.51 -16.48
N MET A 50 -16.97 -9.10 -16.61
CA MET A 50 -17.14 -10.49 -17.07
C MET A 50 -17.20 -10.58 -18.60
N LEU A 51 -16.86 -11.76 -19.13
CA LEU A 51 -16.96 -12.07 -20.55
C LEU A 51 -17.76 -13.34 -20.78
N THR A 52 -18.52 -13.39 -21.87
CA THR A 52 -19.18 -14.62 -22.32
C THR A 52 -18.13 -15.62 -22.73
N CYS A 53 -18.23 -16.87 -22.27
CA CYS A 53 -17.38 -17.96 -22.70
C CYS A 53 -18.22 -19.23 -22.86
N VAL A 54 -17.86 -20.12 -23.80
CA VAL A 54 -18.46 -21.47 -23.91
C VAL A 54 -17.87 -22.35 -22.81
N GLY A 55 -18.35 -22.10 -21.59
CA GLY A 55 -17.87 -22.58 -20.30
C GLY A 55 -18.51 -21.70 -19.21
N PRO A 56 -18.00 -21.68 -17.97
CA PRO A 56 -18.30 -20.61 -17.04
C PRO A 56 -17.95 -19.24 -17.65
N PRO A 57 -18.61 -18.13 -17.28
CA PRO A 57 -18.17 -16.80 -17.68
C PRO A 57 -16.70 -16.56 -17.30
N ASP A 58 -15.97 -15.90 -18.18
CA ASP A 58 -14.58 -15.50 -17.91
C ASP A 58 -14.57 -14.10 -17.27
N THR A 59 -13.42 -13.65 -16.77
CA THR A 59 -13.26 -12.33 -16.14
C THR A 59 -11.95 -11.69 -16.59
N ILE A 60 -11.98 -10.38 -16.85
CA ILE A 60 -10.78 -9.60 -17.17
C ILE A 60 -9.90 -9.50 -15.93
N ILE A 61 -8.64 -9.95 -15.99
CA ILE A 61 -7.71 -9.95 -14.85
C ILE A 61 -6.59 -8.93 -14.97
N LYS A 62 -6.42 -8.32 -16.14
CA LYS A 62 -5.42 -7.27 -16.37
C LYS A 62 -6.08 -6.01 -16.92
N GLY A 63 -5.53 -4.86 -16.58
CA GLY A 63 -5.93 -3.57 -17.12
C GLY A 63 -4.79 -2.56 -17.00
N ALA A 64 -5.04 -1.33 -17.45
CA ALA A 64 -4.11 -0.21 -17.30
C ALA A 64 -4.26 0.43 -15.91
N PHE A 65 -3.37 0.07 -14.97
CA PHE A 65 -3.38 0.62 -13.62
C PHE A 65 -3.34 2.16 -13.60
N PRO A 66 -2.48 2.86 -14.38
CA PRO A 66 -2.44 4.33 -14.39
C PRO A 66 -3.69 5.02 -14.95
N THR A 67 -4.57 4.29 -15.63
CA THR A 67 -5.77 4.86 -16.28
C THR A 67 -7.03 4.18 -15.74
N PRO A 68 -7.49 4.54 -14.52
CA PRO A 68 -8.71 3.97 -13.98
C PRO A 68 -9.96 4.53 -14.69
N ILE A 69 -10.92 3.65 -14.97
CA ILE A 69 -12.29 4.00 -15.38
C ILE A 69 -13.23 3.46 -14.32
N GLY A 70 -14.11 4.30 -13.78
CA GLY A 70 -15.02 3.88 -12.70
C GLY A 70 -14.30 3.23 -11.52
N LYS A 71 -13.14 3.80 -11.14
CA LYS A 71 -12.24 3.32 -10.08
C LYS A 71 -11.61 1.94 -10.30
N LYS A 72 -11.69 1.33 -11.49
CA LYS A 72 -10.97 0.09 -11.80
C LYS A 72 -10.02 0.32 -12.97
N PRO A 73 -8.89 -0.40 -13.05
CA PRO A 73 -7.99 -0.34 -14.21
C PRO A 73 -8.76 -0.54 -15.52
N ALA A 74 -8.60 0.38 -16.48
CA ALA A 74 -9.28 0.28 -17.77
C ALA A 74 -8.79 -0.95 -18.54
N ALA A 75 -9.72 -1.70 -19.16
CA ALA A 75 -9.37 -2.82 -20.00
C ALA A 75 -9.07 -2.36 -21.44
N ARG A 76 -8.19 -3.10 -22.11
CA ARG A 76 -7.68 -2.78 -23.44
C ARG A 76 -7.53 -4.05 -24.26
N MET A 77 -7.42 -3.90 -25.56
CA MET A 77 -7.00 -5.00 -26.42
C MET A 77 -5.69 -5.60 -25.88
N THR A 78 -5.58 -6.93 -25.88
CA THR A 78 -4.49 -7.77 -25.32
C THR A 78 -4.45 -7.95 -23.81
N ASP A 79 -5.31 -7.27 -23.05
CA ASP A 79 -5.39 -7.54 -21.61
C ASP A 79 -5.93 -8.95 -21.34
N GLN A 80 -5.35 -9.61 -20.33
CA GLN A 80 -5.56 -11.02 -20.01
C GLN A 80 -6.87 -11.30 -19.27
N THR A 81 -7.36 -12.53 -19.39
CA THR A 81 -8.53 -13.05 -18.69
C THR A 81 -8.19 -14.23 -17.75
N VAL A 82 -9.08 -14.57 -16.82
CA VAL A 82 -8.89 -15.68 -15.85
C VAL A 82 -8.62 -16.99 -16.57
N HIS A 83 -9.30 -17.25 -17.69
CA HIS A 83 -9.12 -18.47 -18.45
C HIS A 83 -7.81 -18.51 -19.28
N GLY A 84 -6.88 -17.57 -19.05
CA GLY A 84 -5.62 -17.46 -19.77
C GLY A 84 -5.76 -16.86 -21.18
N GLY A 85 -6.94 -16.33 -21.48
CA GLY A 85 -7.29 -15.67 -22.72
C GLY A 85 -6.84 -14.22 -22.79
N VAL A 86 -7.17 -13.56 -23.90
CA VAL A 86 -6.94 -12.13 -24.09
C VAL A 86 -8.10 -11.46 -24.82
N ILE A 87 -8.33 -10.19 -24.52
CA ILE A 87 -9.23 -9.33 -25.31
C ILE A 87 -8.60 -9.11 -26.69
N VAL A 88 -9.35 -9.34 -27.76
CA VAL A 88 -8.84 -9.26 -29.16
C VAL A 88 -9.38 -8.08 -29.96
N LEU A 89 -10.36 -7.35 -29.42
CA LEU A 89 -10.92 -6.14 -30.04
C LEU A 89 -10.95 -4.98 -29.03
N GLY A 90 -10.92 -3.77 -29.57
CA GLY A 90 -11.07 -2.53 -28.82
C GLY A 90 -11.40 -1.38 -29.76
N PHE A 91 -11.65 -0.19 -29.23
CA PHE A 91 -11.96 0.99 -30.03
C PHE A 91 -10.68 1.66 -30.55
N PRO A 92 -10.43 1.65 -31.88
CA PRO A 92 -9.10 1.95 -32.43
C PRO A 92 -8.66 3.41 -32.28
N THR A 93 -9.58 4.34 -32.02
CA THR A 93 -9.29 5.77 -31.90
C THR A 93 -9.12 6.25 -30.46
N VAL A 94 -9.37 5.39 -29.47
CA VAL A 94 -9.12 5.68 -28.06
C VAL A 94 -8.05 4.72 -27.57
N LEU A 95 -6.85 5.25 -27.36
CA LEU A 95 -5.66 4.47 -26.99
C LEU A 95 -5.33 4.71 -25.52
N ILE A 96 -5.23 3.63 -24.73
CA ILE A 96 -4.89 3.67 -23.31
C ILE A 96 -3.47 3.11 -23.11
N GLY A 97 -2.60 3.94 -22.53
CA GLY A 97 -1.22 3.58 -22.20
C GLY A 97 -1.08 2.82 -20.89
N LEU A 98 0.07 2.18 -20.70
CA LEU A 98 0.44 1.50 -19.46
C LEU A 98 1.43 2.28 -18.59
N SER A 99 2.13 3.25 -19.16
CA SER A 99 3.04 4.10 -18.41
C SER A 99 2.28 5.18 -17.65
N GLY A 100 2.81 5.53 -16.48
CA GLY A 100 2.25 6.58 -15.64
C GLY A 100 2.26 6.21 -14.17
N THR A 101 1.54 7.01 -13.39
CA THR A 101 1.52 6.91 -11.93
C THR A 101 0.11 6.62 -11.43
N THR A 102 -0.06 5.65 -10.53
CA THR A 102 -1.29 5.46 -9.74
C THR A 102 -1.15 6.01 -8.34
N GLY A 103 -2.28 6.11 -7.62
CA GLY A 103 -2.35 6.80 -6.34
C GLY A 103 -2.37 8.31 -6.49
N ASN A 104 -2.22 9.02 -5.37
CA ASN A 104 -2.19 10.48 -5.34
C ASN A 104 -0.94 10.94 -4.58
N VAL A 105 0.19 10.81 -5.27
CA VAL A 105 1.51 11.17 -4.72
C VAL A 105 1.52 12.60 -4.17
N HIS A 106 0.87 13.53 -4.89
CA HIS A 106 0.83 14.93 -4.49
C HIS A 106 0.07 15.12 -3.17
N ALA A 107 -1.16 14.61 -3.08
CA ALA A 107 -1.96 14.73 -1.86
C ALA A 107 -1.35 13.96 -0.68
N GLY A 108 -0.80 12.76 -0.93
CA GLY A 108 -0.13 11.94 0.08
C GLY A 108 1.12 12.63 0.64
N THR A 109 1.96 13.21 -0.23
CA THR A 109 3.15 13.96 0.18
C THR A 109 2.78 15.21 0.96
N ALA A 110 1.82 16.00 0.46
CA ALA A 110 1.35 17.21 1.12
C ALA A 110 0.75 16.92 2.50
N THR A 111 -0.03 15.83 2.63
CA THR A 111 -0.59 15.38 3.90
C THR A 111 0.52 15.07 4.91
N CYS A 112 1.52 14.28 4.53
CA CYS A 112 2.66 13.95 5.39
C CYS A 112 3.43 15.18 5.87
N GLN A 113 3.65 16.14 4.97
CA GLN A 113 4.34 17.40 5.25
C GLN A 113 3.52 18.31 6.18
N ASN A 114 2.24 18.52 5.89
CA ASN A 114 1.35 19.34 6.72
C ASN A 114 1.24 18.78 8.14
N MET A 115 1.27 17.45 8.25
CA MET A 115 1.18 16.75 9.52
C MET A 115 2.46 16.76 10.33
N ALA A 116 3.55 17.31 9.79
CA ALA A 116 4.72 17.68 10.60
C ALA A 116 4.29 18.61 11.74
N ALA A 117 3.45 19.60 11.45
CA ALA A 117 2.80 20.40 12.49
C ALA A 117 1.95 19.50 13.39
N GLY A 118 2.30 19.44 14.68
CA GLY A 118 1.67 18.55 15.66
C GLY A 118 2.41 17.25 15.94
N ARG A 119 3.55 16.96 15.29
CA ARG A 119 4.49 15.93 15.76
C ARG A 119 5.33 16.51 16.88
N ASN A 120 4.95 16.23 18.11
CA ASN A 120 5.69 16.71 19.27
C ASN A 120 6.47 15.56 19.91
N PRO A 121 7.79 15.70 20.03
CA PRO A 121 8.54 14.75 20.77
C PRO A 121 8.29 14.92 22.27
N PRO A 122 8.39 13.83 23.04
CA PRO A 122 8.30 13.89 24.48
C PRO A 122 9.28 14.91 25.08
N PRO A 123 8.90 15.62 26.15
CA PRO A 123 9.80 16.56 26.81
C PRO A 123 11.14 15.90 27.17
N GLY A 124 12.24 16.51 26.70
CA GLY A 124 13.61 16.06 27.01
C GLY A 124 14.15 14.94 26.11
N SER A 125 13.44 14.53 25.07
CA SER A 125 13.96 13.55 24.10
C SER A 125 15.08 14.12 23.24
N THR A 126 16.08 13.30 22.94
CA THR A 126 17.22 13.66 22.08
C THR A 126 17.42 12.64 20.95
N ASP A 127 18.05 13.06 19.84
CA ASP A 127 18.51 12.17 18.78
C ASP A 127 19.69 11.27 19.25
N GLY A 128 20.17 10.39 18.37
CA GLY A 128 21.31 9.51 18.65
C GLY A 128 22.66 10.22 18.86
N SER A 129 22.71 11.54 18.63
CA SER A 129 23.85 12.42 18.91
C SER A 129 23.65 13.26 20.18
N GLY A 130 22.53 13.10 20.88
CA GLY A 130 22.21 13.86 22.11
C GLY A 130 21.59 15.23 21.85
N ASN A 131 21.24 15.59 20.62
CA ASN A 131 20.57 16.86 20.33
C ASN A 131 19.07 16.77 20.63
N PRO A 132 18.43 17.78 21.24
CA PRO A 132 16.98 17.78 21.46
C PRO A 132 16.20 17.55 20.17
N LEU A 133 15.27 16.59 20.18
CA LEU A 133 14.34 16.41 19.07
C LEU A 133 13.46 17.65 18.94
N GLN A 134 13.33 18.17 17.73
CA GLN A 134 12.53 19.35 17.46
C GLN A 134 11.05 18.98 17.30
N SER A 135 10.18 19.81 17.88
CA SER A 135 8.74 19.78 17.61
C SER A 135 8.44 20.17 16.17
N ASN A 136 7.28 19.74 15.70
CA ASN A 136 6.75 20.05 14.38
C ASN A 136 7.62 19.58 13.21
N THR A 137 8.31 18.45 13.38
CA THR A 137 9.17 17.88 12.35
C THR A 137 8.43 16.87 11.49
N ALA A 138 8.97 16.62 10.29
CA ALA A 138 8.43 15.58 9.44
C ALA A 138 8.60 14.16 10.04
N GLY A 139 9.54 14.00 10.98
CA GLY A 139 9.80 12.76 11.70
C GLY A 139 8.76 12.48 12.80
N GLN A 140 8.40 11.21 12.95
CA GLN A 140 7.58 10.70 14.04
C GLN A 140 8.33 10.80 15.37
N SER A 141 7.61 11.02 16.46
CA SER A 141 8.25 11.33 17.74
C SER A 141 8.18 10.22 18.80
N TYR A 142 7.49 9.12 18.51
CA TYR A 142 7.30 8.01 19.45
C TYR A 142 7.75 6.65 18.91
N ASN A 143 8.52 6.60 17.82
CA ASN A 143 8.77 5.35 17.06
C ASN A 143 7.46 4.65 16.62
N ASN A 144 6.41 5.43 16.40
CA ASN A 144 5.04 4.97 16.20
C ASN A 144 4.63 4.87 14.74
N CYS A 145 5.53 4.40 13.87
CA CYS A 145 5.36 4.42 12.42
C CYS A 145 4.00 3.94 11.92
N GLY A 146 3.48 2.81 12.41
CA GLY A 146 2.18 2.30 11.98
C GLY A 146 0.97 3.13 12.44
N ILE A 147 1.10 3.82 13.59
CA ILE A 147 0.09 4.78 14.05
C ILE A 147 0.17 6.05 13.22
N GLU A 148 1.37 6.50 12.87
CA GLU A 148 1.59 7.71 12.12
C GLU A 148 1.17 7.59 10.64
N THR A 149 1.34 6.41 10.03
CA THR A 149 0.79 6.13 8.71
C THR A 149 -0.74 6.09 8.74
N ALA A 150 -1.35 5.55 9.81
CA ALA A 150 -2.80 5.61 10.00
C ALA A 150 -3.30 7.04 10.21
N ARG A 151 -2.60 7.84 11.01
CA ARG A 151 -2.92 9.26 11.24
C ARG A 151 -2.98 10.02 9.92
N GLN A 152 -2.04 9.76 9.00
CA GLN A 152 -1.99 10.41 7.69
C GLN A 152 -3.27 10.19 6.91
N VAL A 153 -3.74 8.94 6.87
CA VAL A 153 -4.99 8.59 6.19
C VAL A 153 -6.20 9.23 6.88
N ILE A 154 -6.28 9.16 8.21
CA ILE A 154 -7.40 9.71 9.00
C ILE A 154 -7.53 11.22 8.75
N ASN A 155 -6.43 11.96 8.84
CA ASN A 155 -6.48 13.41 8.70
C ASN A 155 -6.70 13.85 7.25
N HIS A 156 -6.19 13.09 6.28
CA HIS A 156 -6.49 13.36 4.88
C HIS A 156 -7.99 13.22 4.59
N ALA A 157 -8.65 12.21 5.18
CA ALA A 157 -10.09 12.00 5.05
C ALA A 157 -10.96 12.99 5.85
N GLY A 158 -10.37 14.07 6.38
CA GLY A 158 -11.07 15.12 7.13
C GLY A 158 -11.10 14.93 8.65
N GLY A 159 -10.38 13.93 9.17
CA GLY A 159 -10.16 13.78 10.61
C GLY A 159 -9.21 14.84 11.18
N ASN A 160 -9.13 14.90 12.51
CA ASN A 160 -8.23 15.79 13.24
C ASN A 160 -7.49 15.05 14.37
N ALA A 161 -6.96 13.87 14.04
CA ALA A 161 -6.20 13.06 14.96
C ALA A 161 -4.83 13.71 15.24
N THR A 162 -4.58 13.98 16.51
CA THR A 162 -3.26 14.36 17.03
C THR A 162 -2.38 13.11 17.20
N GLN A 163 -1.05 13.25 17.11
CA GLN A 163 -0.12 12.14 17.31
C GLN A 163 -0.32 11.44 18.66
N GLU A 164 -0.37 12.21 19.76
CA GLU A 164 -0.54 11.71 21.12
C GLU A 164 -1.92 11.08 21.31
N GLY A 165 -2.98 11.79 20.91
CA GLY A 165 -4.35 11.32 21.07
C GLY A 165 -4.60 10.00 20.35
N LEU A 166 -4.15 9.86 19.10
CA LEU A 166 -4.30 8.62 18.34
C LEU A 166 -3.46 7.49 18.94
N MET A 167 -2.24 7.80 19.40
CA MET A 167 -1.39 6.82 20.07
C MET A 167 -2.02 6.30 21.37
N SER A 168 -2.51 7.19 22.23
CA SER A 168 -3.19 6.81 23.47
C SER A 168 -4.44 5.98 23.20
N GLN A 169 -5.25 6.36 22.20
CA GLN A 169 -6.43 5.60 21.79
C GLN A 169 -6.06 4.19 21.29
N ALA A 170 -5.03 4.09 20.44
CA ALA A 170 -4.58 2.82 19.89
C ALA A 170 -4.09 1.86 20.99
N ILE A 171 -3.31 2.35 21.95
CA ILE A 171 -2.85 1.55 23.09
C ILE A 171 -4.03 1.13 23.97
N ALA A 172 -4.91 2.06 24.32
CA ALA A 172 -6.08 1.78 25.16
C ALA A 172 -7.01 0.74 24.52
N SER A 173 -7.03 0.68 23.19
CA SER A 173 -7.84 -0.27 22.42
C SER A 173 -7.11 -1.57 22.09
N GLY A 174 -5.88 -1.78 22.58
CA GLY A 174 -5.08 -2.98 22.30
C GLY A 174 -4.54 -3.08 20.87
N ASN A 175 -4.62 -1.98 20.09
CA ASN A 175 -4.14 -1.91 18.71
C ASN A 175 -2.71 -1.36 18.59
N ALA A 176 -2.06 -1.05 19.70
CA ALA A 176 -0.64 -0.70 19.71
C ALA A 176 -0.02 -1.19 21.02
N SER A 177 1.28 -1.43 20.98
CA SER A 177 2.06 -1.86 22.14
C SER A 177 3.05 -0.79 22.59
N GLN A 178 3.38 -0.83 23.88
CA GLN A 178 4.50 -0.11 24.49
C GLN A 178 5.52 -1.14 25.01
N PRO A 179 6.82 -0.93 24.81
CA PRO A 179 7.84 -1.77 25.42
C PRO A 179 7.74 -1.75 26.94
N ALA A 180 8.02 -2.87 27.60
CA ALA A 180 7.96 -2.96 29.06
C ALA A 180 9.07 -2.12 29.71
N ILE A 181 8.76 -1.43 30.81
CA ILE A 181 9.78 -0.78 31.65
C ILE A 181 10.82 -1.82 32.08
N GLY A 182 12.10 -1.51 31.94
CA GLY A 182 13.24 -2.38 32.21
C GLY A 182 13.72 -3.20 31.01
N SER A 183 12.96 -3.26 29.91
CA SER A 183 13.43 -3.86 28.65
C SER A 183 14.50 -2.98 27.98
N VAL A 184 15.30 -3.54 27.08
CA VAL A 184 16.33 -2.80 26.34
C VAL A 184 15.96 -2.79 24.86
N GLN A 185 15.88 -1.59 24.27
CA GLN A 185 15.60 -1.42 22.85
C GLN A 185 16.79 -0.74 22.15
N GLY A 186 17.27 -1.33 21.05
CA GLY A 186 18.30 -0.71 20.22
C GLY A 186 17.80 0.60 19.64
N GLY A 187 18.68 1.59 19.55
CA GLY A 187 18.33 2.89 18.97
C GLY A 187 17.81 2.71 17.54
N GLY A 188 16.50 2.85 17.36
CA GLY A 188 15.80 2.64 16.09
C GLY A 188 14.72 1.55 16.19
N GLY A 189 13.56 1.89 16.78
CA GLY A 189 12.23 1.35 16.44
C GLY A 189 11.90 -0.15 16.52
N GLY A 190 12.88 -1.06 16.58
CA GLY A 190 12.68 -2.50 16.60
C GLY A 190 13.31 -3.17 17.81
N ALA A 191 12.81 -4.35 18.19
CA ALA A 191 13.46 -5.20 19.18
C ALA A 191 14.87 -5.57 18.67
N SER A 192 15.91 -4.97 19.25
CA SER A 192 17.29 -5.21 18.86
C SER A 192 17.83 -6.52 19.40
N THR A 193 18.66 -7.16 18.60
CA THR A 193 19.57 -8.25 18.97
C THR A 193 20.39 -7.87 20.22
N PRO A 194 20.59 -8.79 21.20
CA PRO A 194 21.46 -8.53 22.33
C PRO A 194 22.89 -8.17 21.89
N GLY A 195 23.42 -7.02 22.37
CA GLY A 195 24.82 -6.60 22.16
C GLY A 195 25.04 -5.34 21.32
N ALA A 196 24.00 -4.76 20.71
CA ALA A 196 24.12 -3.61 19.80
C ALA A 196 24.13 -2.21 20.47
N GLY A 197 24.18 -2.11 21.81
CA GLY A 197 23.98 -0.84 22.51
C GLY A 197 22.51 -0.40 22.43
N GLY A 198 21.78 -0.51 23.54
CA GLY A 198 20.36 -0.21 23.58
C GLY A 198 20.00 0.71 24.74
N ILE A 199 18.89 1.43 24.58
CA ILE A 199 18.32 2.30 25.60
C ILE A 199 17.42 1.45 26.48
N THR A 200 17.68 1.44 27.78
CA THR A 200 16.76 0.84 28.75
C THR A 200 15.46 1.64 28.76
N VAL A 201 14.35 0.93 28.61
CA VAL A 201 13.01 1.48 28.71
C VAL A 201 12.76 1.81 30.19
N THR A 202 12.42 3.06 30.46
CA THR A 202 12.11 3.64 31.78
C THR A 202 10.70 4.21 31.71
N ALA A 203 10.10 4.50 32.87
CA ALA A 203 8.80 5.21 32.88
C ALA A 203 8.85 6.55 32.11
N GLN A 204 10.02 7.19 32.02
CA GLN A 204 10.18 8.50 31.39
C GLN A 204 10.32 8.42 29.86
N ASN A 205 10.95 7.36 29.33
CA ASN A 205 11.16 7.19 27.88
C ASN A 205 10.29 6.10 27.25
N GLN A 206 9.48 5.36 28.01
CA GLN A 206 8.60 4.31 27.47
C GLN A 206 7.66 4.83 26.39
N ALA A 207 7.13 6.04 26.58
CA ALA A 207 6.29 6.69 25.57
C ALA A 207 7.01 6.77 24.22
N TRP A 208 8.34 6.95 24.20
CA TRP A 208 9.19 7.20 23.02
C TRP A 208 9.33 5.97 22.13
N PHE A 209 8.86 4.82 22.59
CA PHE A 209 8.99 3.54 21.89
C PHE A 209 7.64 2.93 21.50
N SER A 210 6.56 3.70 21.58
CA SER A 210 5.20 3.19 21.36
C SER A 210 4.90 3.07 19.87
N GLY A 211 4.15 2.05 19.46
CA GLY A 211 3.57 1.98 18.11
C GLY A 211 4.03 0.81 17.25
N GLY A 212 4.56 -0.24 17.90
CA GLY A 212 4.49 -1.59 17.34
C GLY A 212 3.03 -1.97 17.09
N THR A 213 2.69 -2.05 15.81
CA THR A 213 1.36 -2.39 15.28
C THR A 213 1.51 -3.44 14.20
N SER A 214 0.60 -4.41 14.15
CA SER A 214 0.43 -5.28 12.98
C SER A 214 -0.47 -4.62 11.93
N ASP A 215 -0.53 -5.21 10.74
CA ASP A 215 -1.49 -4.88 9.68
C ASP A 215 -2.95 -4.90 10.16
N VAL A 216 -3.34 -5.92 10.93
CA VAL A 216 -4.69 -6.01 11.53
C VAL A 216 -4.93 -4.86 12.50
N GLN A 217 -3.95 -4.55 13.34
CA GLN A 217 -4.06 -3.47 14.31
C GLN A 217 -4.13 -2.09 13.64
N GLN A 218 -3.37 -1.87 12.57
CA GLN A 218 -3.45 -0.65 11.74
C GLN A 218 -4.83 -0.50 11.09
N ALA A 219 -5.39 -1.59 10.54
CA ALA A 219 -6.75 -1.58 9.99
C ALA A 219 -7.81 -1.26 11.06
N ASN A 220 -7.62 -1.76 12.28
CA ASN A 220 -8.49 -1.43 13.41
C ASN A 220 -8.38 0.04 13.82
N ILE A 221 -7.16 0.62 13.87
CA ILE A 221 -6.95 2.04 14.18
C ILE A 221 -7.69 2.92 13.16
N LEU A 222 -7.58 2.61 11.87
CA LEU A 222 -8.31 3.31 10.81
C LEU A 222 -9.84 3.20 11.03
N SER A 223 -10.34 1.97 11.23
CA SER A 223 -11.78 1.72 11.38
C SER A 223 -12.38 2.38 12.62
N GLN A 224 -11.64 2.41 13.74
CA GLN A 224 -12.04 3.10 14.98
C GLN A 224 -12.11 4.62 14.82
N ASN A 225 -11.45 5.17 13.79
CA ASN A 225 -11.45 6.59 13.46
C ASN A 225 -12.29 6.90 12.22
N GLY A 226 -13.26 6.04 11.90
CA GLY A 226 -14.24 6.30 10.84
C GLY A 226 -13.72 6.07 9.42
N ILE A 227 -12.55 5.45 9.27
CA ILE A 227 -11.99 5.07 7.97
C ILE A 227 -12.12 3.56 7.80
N PRO A 228 -13.13 3.07 7.05
CA PRO A 228 -13.27 1.66 6.76
C PRO A 228 -11.98 1.08 6.18
N ALA A 229 -11.44 0.03 6.81
CA ALA A 229 -10.19 -0.60 6.42
C ALA A 229 -10.26 -2.12 6.58
N SER A 230 -9.41 -2.82 5.83
CA SER A 230 -9.23 -4.26 5.86
C SER A 230 -7.74 -4.59 5.75
N THR A 231 -7.40 -5.87 5.71
CA THR A 231 -6.03 -6.31 5.44
C THR A 231 -5.91 -6.92 4.04
N ILE A 232 -4.73 -6.77 3.45
CA ILE A 232 -4.28 -7.55 2.30
C ILE A 232 -3.38 -8.64 2.87
N PRO A 233 -3.77 -9.93 2.81
CA PRO A 233 -3.01 -11.01 3.44
C PRO A 233 -1.66 -11.20 2.74
N ALA A 234 -0.62 -11.53 3.51
CA ALA A 234 0.65 -11.95 2.96
C ALA A 234 0.57 -13.33 2.30
N THR A 235 1.53 -13.61 1.42
CA THR A 235 1.81 -14.99 0.99
C THR A 235 2.69 -15.69 2.03
N PRO A 236 2.90 -17.03 1.93
CA PRO A 236 3.84 -17.73 2.82
C PRO A 236 5.26 -17.18 2.81
N THR A 237 5.66 -16.46 1.75
CA THR A 237 6.97 -15.82 1.60
C THR A 237 6.94 -14.31 1.86
N GLY A 238 5.85 -13.77 2.39
CA GLY A 238 5.66 -12.33 2.63
C GLY A 238 4.73 -11.66 1.63
N ALA A 239 4.37 -10.40 1.92
CA ALA A 239 3.52 -9.62 1.04
C ALA A 239 4.24 -9.24 -0.28
N GLN A 240 3.48 -9.11 -1.36
CA GLN A 240 3.99 -8.79 -2.69
C GLN A 240 3.37 -7.47 -3.18
N LEU A 241 4.18 -6.62 -3.83
CA LEU A 241 3.72 -5.34 -4.38
C LEU A 241 2.52 -5.50 -5.32
N SER A 242 2.47 -6.61 -6.07
CA SER A 242 1.36 -6.94 -6.97
C SER A 242 0.02 -7.07 -6.27
N GLN A 243 0.00 -7.44 -4.99
CA GLN A 243 -1.23 -7.52 -4.20
C GLN A 243 -1.81 -6.13 -3.89
N TYR A 244 -1.02 -5.06 -4.02
CA TYR A 244 -1.42 -3.70 -3.67
C TYR A 244 -1.85 -2.87 -4.90
N GLU A 245 -1.52 -3.31 -6.12
CA GLU A 245 -1.75 -2.54 -7.35
C GLU A 245 -3.21 -2.16 -7.57
N GLU A 246 -4.13 -3.07 -7.28
CA GLU A 246 -5.56 -2.78 -7.35
C GLU A 246 -5.94 -1.66 -6.38
N ALA A 247 -5.50 -1.74 -5.13
CA ALA A 247 -5.76 -0.71 -4.13
C ALA A 247 -5.19 0.65 -4.57
N MET A 248 -3.96 0.67 -5.07
CA MET A 248 -3.32 1.89 -5.57
C MET A 248 -4.06 2.49 -6.76
N SER A 249 -4.54 1.67 -7.69
CA SER A 249 -5.35 2.13 -8.84
C SER A 249 -6.73 2.67 -8.45
N GLN A 250 -7.23 2.22 -7.30
CA GLN A 250 -8.50 2.67 -6.73
C GLN A 250 -8.36 3.93 -5.87
N GLY A 251 -7.15 4.49 -5.70
CA GLY A 251 -6.92 5.62 -4.78
C GLY A 251 -7.06 5.24 -3.30
N ARG A 252 -6.93 3.94 -2.98
CA ARG A 252 -6.97 3.44 -1.59
C ARG A 252 -5.57 3.55 -0.98
N ALA A 253 -5.50 3.83 0.31
CA ALA A 253 -4.23 3.90 1.02
C ALA A 253 -3.78 2.50 1.45
N VAL A 254 -2.49 2.22 1.30
CA VAL A 254 -1.85 0.97 1.76
C VAL A 254 -0.77 1.33 2.78
N LEU A 255 -0.92 0.79 3.99
CA LEU A 255 0.07 0.88 5.06
C LEU A 255 0.86 -0.42 5.05
N SER A 256 2.11 -0.34 4.63
CA SER A 256 2.97 -1.50 4.41
C SER A 256 4.02 -1.60 5.51
N GLY A 257 4.18 -2.79 6.07
CA GLY A 257 5.28 -3.13 6.97
C GLY A 257 6.51 -3.65 6.22
N GLY A 258 7.67 -3.58 6.84
CA GLY A 258 8.94 -4.12 6.35
C GLY A 258 10.09 -3.81 7.30
N ASP A 259 11.33 -4.13 6.90
CA ASP A 259 12.52 -3.87 7.70
C ASP A 259 13.35 -2.75 7.08
N VAL A 260 13.65 -1.71 7.87
CA VAL A 260 14.33 -0.49 7.40
C VAL A 260 15.68 -0.71 6.73
N SER A 261 16.33 -1.85 6.96
CA SER A 261 17.56 -2.24 6.25
C SER A 261 17.37 -2.38 4.74
N GLY A 262 16.12 -2.57 4.27
CA GLY A 262 15.75 -2.59 2.86
C GLY A 262 15.44 -1.22 2.26
N LEU A 263 15.44 -0.13 3.05
CA LEU A 263 15.11 1.22 2.61
C LEU A 263 16.34 2.16 2.61
N PRO A 264 16.38 3.14 1.69
CA PRO A 264 17.43 4.15 1.70
C PRO A 264 17.27 5.12 2.89
N GLY A 265 18.38 5.72 3.33
CA GLY A 265 18.39 6.76 4.37
C GLY A 265 18.51 6.26 5.80
N TRP A 266 18.34 4.95 6.03
CA TRP A 266 18.46 4.33 7.36
C TRP A 266 19.89 3.96 7.77
N ASN A 267 20.92 4.30 6.97
CA ASN A 267 22.34 4.24 7.34
C ASN A 267 22.81 2.91 7.97
N GLY A 268 22.29 1.77 7.49
CA GLY A 268 22.65 0.44 8.00
C GLY A 268 21.90 0.01 9.27
N GLN A 269 20.90 0.79 9.71
CA GLN A 269 19.96 0.38 10.74
C GLN A 269 19.08 -0.77 10.23
N ALA A 270 18.57 -1.57 11.16
CA ALA A 270 17.64 -2.67 10.89
C ALA A 270 16.54 -2.66 11.95
N GLY A 271 15.36 -3.15 11.57
CA GLY A 271 14.19 -3.16 12.45
C GLY A 271 12.88 -2.99 11.69
N SER A 272 11.82 -3.58 12.26
CA SER A 272 10.46 -3.49 11.74
C SER A 272 9.97 -2.04 11.70
N HIS A 273 9.34 -1.67 10.60
CA HIS A 273 8.86 -0.31 10.33
C HIS A 273 7.67 -0.34 9.39
N ALA A 274 6.84 0.70 9.46
CA ALA A 274 5.66 0.86 8.62
C ALA A 274 5.74 2.17 7.83
N VAL A 275 5.37 2.09 6.56
CA VAL A 275 5.35 3.23 5.64
C VAL A 275 3.99 3.32 4.95
N LEU A 276 3.62 4.52 4.52
CA LEU A 276 2.39 4.74 3.77
C LEU A 276 2.72 4.84 2.28
N ILE A 277 2.21 3.90 1.49
CA ILE A 277 2.35 3.95 0.03
C ILE A 277 1.35 4.98 -0.52
N THR A 278 1.85 5.89 -1.35
CA THR A 278 1.07 7.01 -1.91
C THR A 278 0.98 6.96 -3.43
N GLY A 279 1.87 6.22 -4.10
CA GLY A 279 1.77 5.98 -5.52
C GLY A 279 2.70 4.91 -6.05
N TYR A 280 2.39 4.41 -7.24
CA TYR A 280 3.18 3.46 -8.02
C TYR A 280 3.44 4.02 -9.40
N GLU A 281 4.61 3.74 -9.97
CA GLU A 281 4.94 4.12 -11.35
C GLU A 281 5.18 2.92 -12.25
N TYR A 282 4.69 3.02 -13.47
CA TYR A 282 4.69 1.94 -14.45
C TYR A 282 5.46 2.32 -15.72
N ASP A 283 6.13 1.35 -16.33
CA ASP A 283 6.74 1.50 -17.66
C ASP A 283 5.71 1.32 -18.79
N ASP A 284 6.17 1.48 -20.03
CA ASP A 284 5.35 1.33 -21.25
C ASP A 284 4.81 -0.11 -21.45
N ASN A 285 5.33 -1.09 -20.73
CA ASN A 285 4.86 -2.48 -20.72
C ASN A 285 3.90 -2.78 -19.55
N GLY A 286 3.66 -1.79 -18.68
CA GLY A 286 2.84 -1.92 -17.48
C GLY A 286 3.53 -2.67 -16.36
N ASN A 287 4.85 -2.79 -16.39
CA ASN A 287 5.59 -3.30 -15.25
C ASN A 287 5.70 -2.20 -14.20
N LEU A 288 5.44 -2.56 -12.94
CA LEU A 288 5.70 -1.69 -11.81
C LEU A 288 7.22 -1.43 -11.70
N THR A 289 7.61 -0.17 -11.82
CA THR A 289 9.02 0.25 -11.78
C THR A 289 9.42 0.87 -10.46
N HIS A 290 8.52 1.65 -9.86
CA HIS A 290 8.82 2.41 -8.64
C HIS A 290 7.64 2.47 -7.68
N VAL A 291 7.97 2.61 -6.40
CA VAL A 291 7.04 2.86 -5.30
C VAL A 291 7.35 4.24 -4.73
N ILE A 292 6.29 5.01 -4.48
CA ILE A 292 6.36 6.32 -3.86
C ILE A 292 5.63 6.25 -2.51
N TYR A 293 6.32 6.58 -1.43
CA TYR A 293 5.83 6.37 -0.06
C TYR A 293 6.27 7.49 0.89
N ASN A 294 5.55 7.61 1.99
CA ASN A 294 5.93 8.47 3.11
C ASN A 294 6.62 7.63 4.18
N ASP A 295 7.84 8.02 4.55
CA ASP A 295 8.59 7.46 5.67
C ASP A 295 8.67 8.47 6.81
N THR A 296 7.77 8.34 7.77
CA THR A 296 7.78 9.21 8.94
C THR A 296 8.84 8.82 9.96
N GLY A 297 9.51 7.67 9.83
CA GLY A 297 10.66 7.33 10.66
C GLY A 297 11.84 8.24 10.38
N LEU A 298 12.16 8.46 9.10
CA LEU A 298 13.17 9.43 8.66
C LEU A 298 12.62 10.85 8.53
N GLY A 299 11.31 11.02 8.60
CA GLY A 299 10.65 12.29 8.31
C GLY A 299 10.77 12.72 6.85
N VAL A 300 10.76 11.76 5.93
CA VAL A 300 10.84 12.04 4.50
C VAL A 300 9.53 11.63 3.84
N CYS A 301 8.81 12.61 3.30
CA CYS A 301 7.55 12.41 2.59
C CYS A 301 7.83 12.25 1.08
N GLY A 302 7.05 11.40 0.39
CA GLY A 302 7.12 11.22 -1.06
C GLY A 302 8.44 10.59 -1.55
N GLN A 303 9.08 9.75 -0.75
CA GLN A 303 10.27 9.02 -1.19
C GLN A 303 9.94 8.10 -2.35
N ARG A 304 10.79 8.11 -3.38
CA ARG A 304 10.65 7.30 -4.59
C ARG A 304 11.81 6.31 -4.67
N ILE A 305 11.48 5.01 -4.67
CA ILE A 305 12.47 3.93 -4.82
C ILE A 305 12.00 2.93 -5.86
N THR A 306 12.90 2.07 -6.34
CA THR A 306 12.52 1.02 -7.29
C THR A 306 11.59 -0.01 -6.65
N ALA A 307 10.72 -0.63 -7.45
CA ALA A 307 9.84 -1.70 -6.99
C ALA A 307 10.63 -2.85 -6.34
N ALA A 308 11.79 -3.20 -6.92
CA ALA A 308 12.66 -4.23 -6.36
C ALA A 308 13.19 -3.87 -4.96
N GLN A 309 13.58 -2.60 -4.73
CA GLN A 309 14.03 -2.14 -3.41
C GLN A 309 12.89 -2.19 -2.38
N PHE A 310 11.70 -1.73 -2.75
CA PHE A 310 10.56 -1.78 -1.82
C PHE A 310 10.13 -3.23 -1.53
N GLN A 311 10.16 -4.12 -2.53
CA GLN A 311 9.89 -5.54 -2.32
C GLN A 311 10.94 -6.18 -1.38
N ASN A 312 12.21 -5.77 -1.48
CA ASN A 312 13.25 -6.22 -0.56
C ASN A 312 12.98 -5.76 0.89
N PHE A 313 12.53 -4.53 1.11
CA PHE A 313 12.08 -4.03 2.41
C PHE A 313 11.01 -4.93 3.05
N MET A 314 9.99 -5.34 2.29
CA MET A 314 8.94 -6.25 2.77
C MET A 314 9.48 -7.68 3.01
N ASN A 315 10.33 -8.17 2.10
CA ASN A 315 10.85 -9.53 2.17
C ASN A 315 11.80 -9.75 3.35
N ILE A 316 12.64 -8.76 3.70
CA ILE A 316 13.55 -8.87 4.84
C ILE A 316 12.75 -9.10 6.13
N GLU A 317 11.70 -8.31 6.34
CA GLU A 317 10.83 -8.48 7.52
C GLU A 317 10.11 -9.82 7.51
N ALA A 318 9.56 -10.23 6.36
CA ALA A 318 8.92 -11.54 6.24
C ALA A 318 9.88 -12.68 6.60
N ASN A 319 11.13 -12.62 6.13
CA ASN A 319 12.17 -13.59 6.44
C ASN A 319 12.54 -13.56 7.93
N ASN A 320 12.66 -12.37 8.53
CA ASN A 320 12.93 -12.21 9.96
C ASN A 320 11.82 -12.83 10.82
N ILE A 321 10.55 -12.65 10.42
CA ILE A 321 9.40 -13.23 11.11
C ILE A 321 9.40 -14.77 10.96
N ILE A 322 9.60 -15.28 9.75
CA ILE A 322 9.66 -16.72 9.47
C ILE A 322 10.80 -17.39 10.27
N ALA A 323 11.97 -16.78 10.31
CA ALA A 323 13.12 -17.29 11.06
C ALA A 323 12.85 -17.41 12.57
N ARG A 324 11.90 -16.64 13.09
CA ARG A 324 11.44 -16.70 14.50
C ARG A 324 10.23 -17.63 14.69
N GLY A 325 9.82 -18.37 13.65
CA GLY A 325 8.66 -19.27 13.68
C GLY A 325 7.31 -18.56 13.54
N GLY A 326 7.29 -17.29 13.13
CA GLY A 326 6.08 -16.51 12.91
C GLY A 326 5.53 -16.62 11.48
N THR A 327 4.34 -16.06 11.28
CA THR A 327 3.72 -15.90 9.94
C THR A 327 3.91 -14.46 9.47
N PRO A 328 4.37 -14.22 8.23
CA PRO A 328 4.52 -12.86 7.70
C PRO A 328 3.22 -12.04 7.79
N PHE A 329 3.37 -10.76 8.11
CA PHE A 329 2.26 -9.80 8.08
C PHE A 329 1.97 -9.35 6.66
N GLY A 330 0.69 -9.04 6.42
CA GLY A 330 0.23 -8.39 5.21
C GLY A 330 0.39 -6.88 5.27
N ALA A 331 -0.59 -6.17 4.72
CA ALA A 331 -0.70 -4.72 4.83
C ALA A 331 -2.11 -4.32 5.27
N ALA A 332 -2.23 -3.20 5.97
CA ALA A 332 -3.53 -2.56 6.14
C ALA A 332 -3.88 -1.77 4.89
N VAL A 333 -5.13 -1.79 4.49
CA VAL A 333 -5.62 -1.06 3.31
C VAL A 333 -6.97 -0.43 3.61
N THR A 334 -7.20 0.80 3.17
CA THR A 334 -8.55 1.39 3.26
C THR A 334 -9.50 0.63 2.33
N THR A 335 -10.78 0.46 2.67
CA THR A 335 -11.73 -0.20 1.75
C THR A 335 -12.28 0.75 0.70
N ASN A 336 -12.33 2.05 1.03
CA ASN A 336 -12.72 3.11 0.12
C ASN A 336 -11.51 3.92 -0.34
N PRO A 337 -11.59 4.56 -1.53
CA PRO A 337 -10.61 5.56 -1.93
C PRO A 337 -10.54 6.65 -0.87
N VAL A 338 -9.32 7.00 -0.47
CA VAL A 338 -9.06 8.12 0.42
C VAL A 338 -8.34 9.25 -0.31
N TRP A 339 -7.68 8.94 -1.42
CA TRP A 339 -6.94 9.90 -2.22
C TRP A 339 -7.62 10.28 -3.54
#